data_AF-A0A1G8Z8T1-F1
#
_entry.id   AF-A0A1G8Z8T1-F1
#
_cell.length_a   1.000
_cell.length_b   1.000
_cell.length_c   1.000
_cell.angle_alpha   90.00
_cell.angle_beta   90.00
_cell.angle_gamma   90.00
#
_symmetry.space_group_name_H-M   'P 1'
#
loop_
_entity.id
_entity.type
_entity.pdbx_description
1 polymer ?
#
loop_
_entity_poly.entity_id
_entity_poly.type
_entity_poly.pdbx_seq_one_letter_code
_entity_poly.pdbx_strand_id
1 'polypeptide(L)'
;MWGIYGGGSGLRTDLDAWADALGVRDDDAALSALRRVSTDLNEVTMRLDLVHASIGGGSSVYSLVIAENVRASKTSASQALTEIALVEMAFKRHARGVS
;
A
#
# COMPACT_ATOMS: atom_id res chain seq x y z
N MET A 1 -8.78 13.69 -5.49
CA MET A 1 -7.68 14.60 -5.89
C MET A 1 -7.21 15.28 -4.62
N TRP A 2 -6.19 14.73 -3.96
CA TRP A 2 -5.69 15.29 -2.69
C TRP A 2 -4.68 16.38 -3.02
N GLY A 3 -5.07 17.62 -2.70
CA GLY A 3 -4.30 18.82 -2.99
C GLY A 3 -3.05 18.88 -2.14
N ILE A 4 -1.92 19.01 -2.82
CA ILE A 4 -0.62 19.34 -2.24
C ILE A 4 -0.71 20.81 -1.81
N TYR A 5 -0.99 21.08 -0.52
CA TYR A 5 -0.86 22.41 0.06
C TYR A 5 0.33 22.48 1.00
N GLY A 6 1.10 23.56 0.82
CA GLY A 6 2.40 23.77 1.44
C GLY A 6 2.36 24.14 2.92
N GLY A 7 3.57 24.19 3.47
CA GLY A 7 3.86 24.63 4.84
C GLY A 7 3.89 23.44 5.79
N GLY A 8 5.07 23.13 6.35
CA GLY A 8 5.36 21.95 7.19
C GLY A 8 4.50 21.75 8.45
N SER A 9 3.44 22.56 8.66
CA SER A 9 2.39 22.33 9.64
C SER A 9 1.33 21.33 9.14
N GLY A 10 0.90 21.40 7.87
CA GLY A 10 -0.18 20.54 7.36
C GLY A 10 0.25 19.08 7.20
N LEU A 11 1.45 18.86 6.68
CA LEU A 11 2.04 17.53 6.52
C LEU A 11 2.24 16.81 7.86
N ARG A 12 2.50 17.56 8.93
CA ARG A 12 2.63 17.04 10.31
C ARG A 12 1.30 16.58 10.86
N THR A 13 0.26 17.42 10.74
CA THR A 13 -1.10 17.07 11.16
C THR A 13 -1.64 15.86 10.41
N ASP A 14 -1.34 15.74 9.11
CA ASP A 14 -1.72 14.55 8.34
C ASP A 14 -0.98 13.30 8.83
N LEU A 15 0.32 13.38 9.13
CA LEU A 15 1.09 12.24 9.63
C LEU A 15 0.66 11.79 11.04
N ASP A 16 0.33 12.73 11.92
CA ASP A 16 -0.24 12.41 13.24
C ASP A 16 -1.60 11.71 13.08
N ALA A 17 -2.45 12.17 12.15
CA ALA A 17 -3.72 11.51 11.84
C ALA A 17 -3.52 10.10 11.25
N TRP A 18 -2.46 9.88 10.46
CA TRP A 18 -2.08 8.56 9.97
C TRP A 18 -1.57 7.65 11.09
N ALA A 19 -0.77 8.17 12.04
CA ALA A 19 -0.33 7.43 13.21
C ALA A 19 -1.52 7.02 14.10
N ASP A 20 -2.47 7.93 14.30
CA ASP A 20 -3.71 7.66 15.03
C ASP A 20 -4.58 6.60 14.32
N ALA A 21 -4.74 6.70 13.00
CA ALA A 21 -5.50 5.71 12.20
C ALA A 21 -4.85 4.31 12.24
N LEU A 22 -3.53 4.25 12.33
CA LEU A 22 -2.76 3.01 12.51
C LEU A 22 -2.74 2.52 13.96
N GLY A 23 -3.24 3.31 14.92
CA GLY A 23 -3.26 2.98 16.35
C GLY A 23 -1.88 2.91 16.99
N VAL A 24 -0.89 3.62 16.43
CA VAL A 24 0.51 3.58 16.85
C VAL A 24 0.89 4.85 17.61
N ARG A 25 1.83 4.72 18.55
CA ARG A 25 2.20 5.78 19.50
C ARG A 25 3.36 6.67 19.06
N ASP A 26 4.12 6.23 18.06
CA ASP A 26 5.29 6.92 17.52
C ASP A 26 5.55 6.53 16.05
N ASP A 27 6.40 7.31 15.39
CA ASP A 27 6.77 7.11 13.98
C ASP A 27 7.43 5.76 13.71
N ASP A 28 8.20 5.21 14.67
CA ASP A 28 8.89 3.93 14.48
C ASP A 28 7.90 2.76 14.48
N ALA A 29 6.89 2.82 15.35
CA ALA A 29 5.77 1.88 15.35
C ALA A 29 4.95 2.02 14.06
N ALA A 30 4.71 3.24 13.56
CA ALA A 30 4.05 3.47 12.28
C ALA A 30 4.82 2.84 11.11
N LEU A 31 6.15 3.06 11.06
CA LEU A 31 7.03 2.49 10.05
C LEU A 31 7.04 0.95 10.11
N SER A 32 7.03 0.37 11.32
CA SER A 32 6.96 -1.08 11.51
C SER A 32 5.63 -1.66 11.02
N ALA A 33 4.51 -0.99 11.32
CA ALA A 33 3.19 -1.38 10.83
C ALA A 33 3.10 -1.30 9.30
N LEU A 34 3.56 -0.20 8.68
CA LEU A 34 3.59 -0.03 7.24
C LEU A 34 4.45 -1.09 6.53
N ARG A 35 5.59 -1.48 7.13
CA ARG A 35 6.42 -2.57 6.61
C ARG A 35 5.71 -3.91 6.65
N ARG A 36 4.98 -4.23 7.72
CA ARG A 36 4.17 -5.46 7.81
C ARG A 36 3.10 -5.49 6.74
N VAL A 37 2.34 -4.39 6.59
CA VAL A 37 1.30 -4.28 5.55
C VAL A 37 1.92 -4.44 4.15
N SER A 38 3.09 -3.86 3.90
CA SER A 38 3.82 -4.04 2.65
C SER A 38 4.24 -5.50 2.42
N THR A 39 4.72 -6.20 3.44
CA THR A 39 5.04 -7.64 3.36
C THR A 39 3.81 -8.47 3.05
N ASP A 40 2.70 -8.26 3.76
CA ASP A 40 1.46 -9.00 3.56
C ASP A 40 0.90 -8.78 2.15
N LEU A 41 0.95 -7.54 1.65
CA LEU A 41 0.47 -7.18 0.33
C LEU A 41 1.34 -7.77 -0.79
N ASN A 42 2.66 -7.85 -0.59
CA ASN A 42 3.55 -8.58 -1.49
C ASN A 42 3.23 -10.07 -1.50
N GLU A 43 2.94 -10.68 -0.35
CA GLU A 43 2.54 -12.09 -0.28
C GLU A 43 1.23 -12.35 -1.03
N VAL A 44 0.22 -11.50 -0.84
CA VAL A 44 -1.05 -11.58 -1.58
C VAL A 44 -0.80 -11.46 -3.09
N THR A 45 0.09 -10.57 -3.51
CA THR A 45 0.44 -10.39 -4.93
C THR A 45 1.08 -11.66 -5.51
N MET A 46 2.01 -12.30 -4.79
CA MET A 46 2.59 -13.59 -5.20
C MET A 46 1.54 -14.70 -5.29
N ARG A 47 0.59 -14.75 -4.36
CA ARG A 47 -0.52 -15.72 -4.40
C ARG A 47 -1.42 -15.48 -5.62
N LEU A 48 -1.70 -14.22 -5.96
CA LEU A 48 -2.43 -13.86 -7.18
C LEU A 48 -1.68 -14.28 -8.45
N ASP A 49 -0.35 -14.19 -8.48
CA ASP A 49 0.47 -14.69 -9.59
C ASP A 49 0.33 -16.19 -9.79
N LEU A 50 0.37 -16.97 -8.70
CA LEU A 50 0.15 -18.41 -8.75
C LEU A 50 -1.25 -18.77 -9.26
N VAL A 51 -2.28 -18.06 -8.79
CA VAL A 51 -3.65 -18.24 -9.29
C VAL A 51 -3.72 -17.90 -10.78
N HIS A 52 -3.15 -16.78 -11.21
CA HIS A 52 -3.14 -16.40 -12.63
C HIS A 52 -2.46 -17.44 -13.52
N ALA A 53 -1.30 -17.97 -13.08
CA ALA A 53 -0.58 -19.02 -13.79
C ALA A 53 -1.41 -20.33 -13.87
N SER A 54 -2.13 -20.68 -12.80
CA SER A 54 -2.99 -21.89 -12.78
C SER A 54 -4.19 -21.81 -13.72
N ILE A 55 -4.63 -20.59 -14.08
CA ILE A 55 -5.73 -20.37 -15.02
C ILE A 55 -5.31 -20.62 -16.48
N GLY A 56 -4.00 -20.56 -16.79
CA GLY A 56 -3.40 -20.60 -18.13
C GLY A 56 -3.66 -21.84 -19.00
N GLY A 57 -4.53 -22.77 -18.58
CA GLY A 57 -4.98 -23.92 -19.37
C GLY A 57 -6.51 -24.00 -19.60
N GLY A 58 -7.32 -23.13 -18.99
CA GLY A 58 -8.78 -23.19 -19.10
C GLY A 58 -9.33 -22.25 -20.17
N SER A 59 -9.87 -22.80 -21.27
CA SER A 59 -10.48 -22.02 -22.37
C SER A 59 -11.97 -21.69 -22.16
N SER A 60 -12.43 -21.59 -20.90
CA SER A 60 -13.82 -21.29 -20.56
C SER A 60 -14.03 -19.78 -20.34
N VAL A 61 -15.25 -19.28 -20.57
CA VAL A 61 -15.61 -17.88 -20.25
C VAL A 61 -15.39 -17.59 -18.75
N TYR A 62 -15.61 -18.58 -17.89
CA TYR A 62 -15.41 -18.47 -16.45
C TYR A 62 -13.94 -18.24 -16.07
N SER A 63 -13.00 -18.95 -16.70
CA SER A 63 -11.56 -18.76 -16.47
C SER A 63 -11.06 -17.40 -16.96
N LEU A 64 -11.63 -16.84 -18.03
CA LEU A 64 -11.33 -15.49 -18.50
C LEU A 64 -11.77 -14.41 -17.49
N VAL A 65 -12.96 -14.54 -16.90
CA VAL A 65 -13.45 -13.58 -15.88
C VAL A 65 -12.59 -13.61 -14.63
N ILE A 66 -12.17 -14.80 -14.17
CA ILE A 66 -11.26 -14.92 -13.03
C ILE A 66 -9.91 -14.27 -13.36
N ALA A 67 -9.35 -14.52 -14.56
CA ALA A 67 -8.08 -13.92 -14.97
C ALA A 67 -8.14 -12.39 -14.97
N GLU A 68 -9.26 -11.80 -15.41
CA GLU A 68 -9.46 -10.34 -15.38
C GLU A 68 -9.52 -9.80 -13.94
N ASN A 69 -10.28 -10.44 -13.06
CA ASN A 69 -10.37 -10.04 -11.65
C ASN A 69 -9.02 -10.15 -10.93
N VAL A 70 -8.24 -11.19 -11.24
CA VAL A 70 -6.88 -11.36 -10.71
C VAL A 70 -5.96 -10.24 -11.23
N ARG A 71 -6.04 -9.89 -12.52
CA ARG A 71 -5.28 -8.77 -13.09
C ARG A 71 -5.62 -7.44 -12.42
N ALA A 72 -6.91 -7.13 -12.26
CA ALA A 72 -7.37 -5.92 -11.58
C ALA A 72 -6.89 -5.86 -10.12
N SER A 73 -6.98 -7.00 -9.40
CA SER A 73 -6.49 -7.11 -8.02
C SER A 73 -4.99 -6.87 -7.91
N LYS A 74 -4.20 -7.38 -8.85
CA LYS A 74 -2.75 -7.10 -8.92
C LYS A 74 -2.47 -5.62 -9.16
N THR A 75 -3.18 -4.98 -10.10
CA THR A 75 -3.02 -3.54 -10.34
C THR A 75 -3.33 -2.72 -9.09
N SER A 76 -4.41 -3.05 -8.38
CA SER A 76 -4.78 -2.39 -7.13
C SER A 76 -3.74 -2.60 -6.03
N ALA A 77 -3.20 -3.82 -5.88
CA ALA A 77 -2.13 -4.11 -4.93
C ALA A 77 -0.86 -3.31 -5.23
N SER A 78 -0.44 -3.20 -6.50
CA SER A 78 0.72 -2.38 -6.88
C SER A 78 0.51 -0.89 -6.59
N GLN A 79 -0.71 -0.37 -6.77
CA GLN A 79 -1.04 1.01 -6.43
C GLN A 79 -0.94 1.24 -4.92
N ALA A 80 -1.52 0.34 -4.12
CA ALA A 80 -1.44 0.41 -2.66
C ALA A 80 0.01 0.32 -2.15
N LEU A 81 0.87 -0.52 -2.74
CA LEU A 81 2.30 -0.56 -2.41
C LEU A 81 3.00 0.79 -2.68
N THR A 82 2.62 1.48 -3.75
CA THR A 82 3.15 2.80 -4.08
C THR A 82 2.72 3.84 -3.05
N GLU A 83 1.45 3.82 -2.64
CA GLU A 83 0.93 4.71 -1.60
C GLU A 83 1.60 4.47 -0.25
N ILE A 84 1.75 3.20 0.16
CA ILE A 84 2.48 2.83 1.38
C ILE A 84 3.91 3.37 1.36
N ALA A 85 4.61 3.27 0.23
CA ALA A 85 5.98 3.79 0.10
C ALA A 85 6.05 5.32 0.26
N LEU A 86 5.05 6.05 -0.25
CA LEU A 86 4.96 7.50 -0.07
C LEU A 86 4.74 7.88 1.40
N VAL A 87 3.86 7.15 2.10
CA VAL A 87 3.60 7.35 3.53
C VAL A 87 4.85 6.98 4.36
N GLU A 88 5.53 5.88 4.04
CA GLU A 88 6.78 5.49 4.72
C GLU A 88 7.87 6.57 4.57
N MET A 89 8.01 7.17 3.38
CA MET A 89 8.94 8.28 3.16
C MET A 89 8.57 9.52 3.96
N ALA A 90 7.27 9.81 4.11
CA ALA A 90 6.81 10.95 4.88
C ALA A 90 7.10 10.78 6.39
N PHE A 91 6.82 9.60 6.97
CA PHE A 91 7.21 9.27 8.36
C PHE A 91 8.73 9.34 8.56
N LYS A 92 9.54 8.82 7.62
CA LYS A 92 11.01 8.91 7.71
C LYS A 92 11.53 10.35 7.71
N ARG A 93 10.90 11.28 6.98
CA ARG A 93 11.26 12.71 7.02
C ARG A 93 10.83 13.36 8.34
N HIS A 94 9.64 13.02 8.82
CA HIS A 94 9.10 13.52 10.09
C HIS A 94 9.97 13.14 11.29
N ALA A 95 10.35 11.86 11.41
CA ALA A 95 11.24 11.38 12.48
C ALA A 95 12.60 12.09 12.49
N ARG A 96 13.06 12.60 11.33
CA ARG A 96 14.32 13.36 11.20
C ARG A 96 14.15 14.86 11.44
N GLY A 97 12.92 15.34 11.66
CA GLY A 97 12.60 16.76 11.83
C GLY A 97 12.80 17.60 10.56
N VAL A 98 12.84 16.98 9.38
CA VAL A 98 13.08 17.68 8.11
C VAL A 98 11.74 18.02 7.47
N SER A 99 11.36 19.31 7.50
CA SER A 99 10.15 19.86 6.86
C SER A 99 10.37 20.17 5.39
#